data_AF-A0A6N7FHZ2-F1
#
_entry.id   AF-A0A6N7FHZ2-F1
#
_cell.length_a   1.000
_cell.length_b   1.000
_cell.length_c   1.000
_cell.angle_alpha   90.00
_cell.angle_beta   90.00
_cell.angle_gamma   90.00
#
_symmetry.space_group_name_H-M   'P 1'
#
loop_
_entity.id
_entity.type
_entity.pdbx_description
1 polymer ?
#
loop_
_entity_poly.entity_id
_entity_poly.type
_entity_poly.pdbx_seq_one_letter_code
_entity_poly.pdbx_strand_id
1 'polypeptide(L)'
;MVMGGPAQLGAAAASGASAATQLGTTDLAVAAALSRRPFGLRSARAVAKAAGRSHSCASRSLRRLEAAGIVRRREDRVAEGTPRTVAVWTIDWCSPAWHTVAAEVGSHTSASCTAPSPSLARLPSRLAHLFWNVELGCVDLERHGTYVASRILRSNDCQALGWLARHLGPEHLRAAAGGRGLDPRRAQLARLLAGAEAAIAPANAMAPATPL
;
A
#
# COMPACT_ATOMS: atom_id res chain seq x y z
N MET A 1 -7.68 -41.31 -50.41
CA MET A 1 -8.23 -41.45 -49.04
C MET A 1 -7.78 -40.24 -48.26
N VAL A 2 -8.75 -39.47 -47.78
CA VAL A 2 -8.72 -38.08 -47.26
C VAL A 2 -7.92 -37.96 -45.95
N MET A 3 -6.90 -37.10 -45.92
CA MET A 3 -6.74 -35.82 -45.16
C MET A 3 -6.87 -35.86 -43.63
N GLY A 4 -5.93 -35.17 -42.95
CA GLY A 4 -6.13 -34.70 -41.57
C GLY A 4 -4.83 -34.36 -40.84
N GLY A 5 -4.20 -33.23 -41.19
CA GLY A 5 -3.00 -32.72 -40.50
C GLY A 5 -3.28 -32.18 -39.09
N PRO A 6 -2.26 -32.09 -38.22
CA PRO A 6 -2.41 -31.48 -36.91
C PRO A 6 -2.48 -29.95 -37.02
N ALA A 7 -3.63 -29.41 -36.64
CA ALA A 7 -3.90 -27.98 -36.51
C ALA A 7 -3.12 -27.36 -35.34
N GLN A 8 -2.31 -26.37 -35.68
CA GLN A 8 -2.01 -25.14 -34.94
C GLN A 8 -1.92 -25.19 -33.39
N LEU A 9 -0.70 -25.39 -32.90
CA LEU A 9 -0.22 -24.82 -31.63
C LEU A 9 0.42 -23.46 -31.93
N GLY A 10 -0.38 -22.39 -31.93
CA GLY A 10 0.14 -21.05 -32.18
C GLY A 10 -0.91 -19.95 -32.13
N ALA A 11 -1.42 -19.60 -30.94
CA ALA A 11 -2.28 -18.42 -30.80
C ALA A 11 -2.41 -17.79 -29.39
N ALA A 12 -1.70 -18.26 -28.36
CA ALA A 12 -1.88 -17.70 -26.99
C ALA A 12 -0.85 -16.61 -26.61
N ALA A 13 0.30 -16.55 -27.27
CA ALA A 13 1.37 -15.59 -26.92
C ALA A 13 1.15 -14.17 -27.47
N ALA A 14 0.29 -14.01 -28.49
CA ALA A 14 0.06 -12.70 -29.12
C ALA A 14 -0.91 -11.79 -28.33
N SER A 15 -1.75 -12.35 -27.44
CA SER A 15 -2.74 -11.56 -26.70
C SER A 15 -2.15 -10.78 -25.51
N GLY A 16 -1.02 -11.24 -24.94
CA GLY A 16 -0.38 -10.59 -23.80
C GLY A 16 0.35 -9.28 -24.14
N ALA A 17 0.91 -9.18 -25.35
CA ALA A 17 1.55 -7.96 -25.85
C ALA A 17 0.52 -6.91 -26.29
N SER A 18 -0.67 -7.33 -26.73
CA SER A 18 -1.77 -6.42 -27.07
C SER A 18 -2.45 -5.81 -25.84
N ALA A 19 -2.51 -6.56 -24.73
CA ALA A 19 -3.10 -6.09 -23.48
C ALA A 19 -2.35 -4.89 -22.89
N ALA A 20 -1.01 -4.90 -22.90
CA ALA A 20 -0.19 -3.79 -22.38
C ALA A 20 -0.40 -2.49 -23.17
N THR A 21 -0.44 -2.57 -24.50
CA THR A 21 -0.61 -1.41 -25.40
C THR A 21 -2.00 -0.76 -25.31
N GLN A 22 -2.98 -1.40 -24.67
CA GLN A 22 -4.36 -0.90 -24.55
C GLN A 22 -4.72 -0.34 -23.16
N LEU A 23 -3.82 -0.40 -22.17
CA LEU A 23 -4.13 0.09 -20.83
C LEU A 23 -3.96 1.60 -20.74
N GLY A 24 -5.05 2.29 -20.42
CA GLY A 24 -5.00 3.72 -20.14
C GLY A 24 -4.38 4.02 -18.77
N THR A 25 -4.04 5.28 -18.52
CA THR A 25 -3.53 5.77 -17.22
C THR A 25 -4.44 5.40 -16.04
N THR A 26 -5.75 5.33 -16.27
CA THR A 26 -6.72 4.94 -15.22
C THR A 26 -6.62 3.44 -14.91
N ASP A 27 -6.39 2.61 -15.91
CA ASP A 27 -6.27 1.16 -15.75
C ASP A 27 -4.98 0.81 -15.01
N LEU A 28 -3.87 1.48 -15.35
CA LEU A 28 -2.60 1.39 -14.62
C LEU A 28 -2.75 1.83 -13.16
N ALA A 29 -3.47 2.92 -12.87
CA ALA A 29 -3.70 3.37 -11.50
C ALA A 29 -4.54 2.37 -10.67
N VAL A 30 -5.54 1.74 -11.29
CA VAL A 30 -6.37 0.72 -10.65
C VAL A 30 -5.56 -0.57 -10.39
N ALA A 31 -4.78 -1.02 -11.38
CA ALA A 31 -3.88 -2.16 -11.23
C ALA A 31 -2.83 -1.88 -10.14
N ALA A 32 -2.22 -0.70 -10.11
CA ALA A 32 -1.24 -0.32 -9.09
C ALA A 32 -1.86 -0.27 -7.68
N ALA A 33 -3.13 0.15 -7.56
CA ALA A 33 -3.84 0.13 -6.30
C ALA A 33 -4.10 -1.29 -5.77
N LEU A 34 -4.37 -2.25 -6.68
CA LEU A 34 -4.58 -3.66 -6.34
C LEU A 34 -3.27 -4.41 -6.07
N SER A 35 -2.19 -4.11 -6.79
CA SER A 35 -0.89 -4.80 -6.64
C SER A 35 -0.29 -4.57 -5.26
N ARG A 36 -0.51 -3.39 -4.69
CA ARG A 36 -0.08 -3.02 -3.34
C ARG A 36 -0.97 -3.61 -2.23
N ARG A 37 -1.99 -4.40 -2.57
CA ARG A 37 -2.96 -4.99 -1.64
C ARG A 37 -3.19 -6.46 -1.97
N PRO A 38 -2.30 -7.37 -1.53
CA PRO A 38 -2.33 -8.78 -1.93
C PRO A 38 -3.63 -9.51 -1.53
N PHE A 39 -4.32 -9.05 -0.48
CA PHE A 39 -5.62 -9.58 -0.05
C PHE A 39 -6.83 -9.03 -0.83
N GLY A 40 -6.59 -8.14 -1.81
CA GLY A 40 -7.62 -7.55 -2.62
C GLY A 40 -8.43 -6.45 -1.94
N LEU A 41 -9.44 -5.97 -2.66
CA LEU A 41 -10.33 -4.90 -2.21
C LEU A 41 -11.79 -5.28 -2.34
N ARG A 42 -12.55 -5.01 -1.27
CA ARG A 42 -13.90 -5.52 -1.00
C ARG A 42 -15.03 -4.82 -1.77
N SER A 43 -14.73 -4.07 -2.82
CA SER A 43 -15.70 -3.49 -3.76
C SER A 43 -15.01 -2.59 -4.79
N ALA A 44 -15.69 -2.29 -5.90
CA ALA A 44 -15.26 -1.26 -6.84
C ALA A 44 -15.10 0.13 -6.20
N ARG A 45 -15.88 0.45 -5.15
CA ARG A 45 -15.71 1.69 -4.37
C ARG A 45 -14.41 1.70 -3.57
N ALA A 46 -14.06 0.58 -2.93
CA ALA A 46 -12.79 0.46 -2.23
C ALA A 46 -11.60 0.60 -3.19
N VAL A 47 -11.72 0.04 -4.40
CA VAL A 47 -10.73 0.21 -5.49
C VAL A 47 -10.63 1.68 -5.91
N ALA A 48 -11.77 2.33 -6.19
CA ALA A 48 -11.82 3.73 -6.61
C ALA A 48 -11.13 4.65 -5.60
N LYS A 49 -11.43 4.48 -4.31
CA LYS A 49 -10.80 5.23 -3.20
C LYS A 49 -9.30 4.97 -3.13
N ALA A 50 -8.88 3.72 -3.30
CA ALA A 50 -7.47 3.34 -3.28
C ALA A 50 -6.68 3.88 -4.48
N ALA A 51 -7.32 3.98 -5.64
CA ALA A 51 -6.73 4.49 -6.88
C ALA A 51 -6.83 6.02 -7.03
N GLY A 52 -7.56 6.72 -6.15
CA GLY A 52 -7.83 8.15 -6.27
C GLY A 52 -8.68 8.50 -7.49
N ARG A 53 -9.60 7.61 -7.89
CA ARG A 53 -10.45 7.76 -9.09
C ARG A 53 -11.94 7.76 -8.73
N SER A 54 -12.77 8.25 -9.65
CA SER A 54 -14.22 8.16 -9.51
C SER A 54 -14.69 6.69 -9.59
N HIS A 55 -15.82 6.40 -8.95
CA HIS A 55 -16.38 5.04 -8.92
C HIS A 55 -16.71 4.49 -10.33
N SER A 56 -17.27 5.34 -11.20
CA SER A 56 -17.63 4.96 -12.57
C SER A 56 -16.40 4.65 -13.43
N CYS A 57 -15.34 5.44 -13.31
CA CYS A 57 -14.06 5.17 -13.98
C CYS A 57 -13.42 3.88 -13.46
N ALA A 58 -13.33 3.70 -12.13
CA ALA A 58 -12.77 2.49 -11.54
C ALA A 58 -13.55 1.23 -11.93
N SER A 59 -14.89 1.29 -11.96
CA SER A 59 -15.72 0.16 -12.37
C SER A 59 -15.52 -0.22 -13.85
N ARG A 60 -15.33 0.79 -14.72
CA ARG A 60 -15.06 0.55 -16.15
C ARG A 60 -13.67 -0.05 -16.35
N SER A 61 -12.67 0.46 -15.64
CA SER A 61 -11.30 -0.08 -15.64
C SER A 61 -11.23 -1.51 -15.11
N LEU A 62 -11.94 -1.81 -14.00
CA LEU A 62 -12.00 -3.17 -13.46
C LEU A 62 -12.55 -4.19 -14.46
N ARG A 63 -13.61 -3.85 -15.20
CA ARG A 63 -14.15 -4.73 -16.25
C ARG A 63 -13.15 -4.95 -17.40
N ARG A 64 -12.40 -3.92 -17.79
CA ARG A 64 -11.36 -4.04 -18.82
C ARG A 64 -10.20 -4.91 -18.35
N LEU A 65 -9.73 -4.70 -17.13
CA LEU A 65 -8.65 -5.47 -16.51
C LEU A 65 -9.04 -6.93 -16.26
N GLU A 66 -10.32 -7.20 -15.95
CA GLU A 66 -10.88 -8.54 -15.85
C GLU A 66 -10.95 -9.23 -17.21
N ALA A 67 -11.43 -8.53 -18.25
CA ALA A 67 -11.44 -9.04 -19.61
C ALA A 67 -10.02 -9.32 -20.15
N ALA A 68 -9.02 -8.54 -19.72
CA ALA A 68 -7.61 -8.76 -20.05
C ALA A 68 -6.96 -9.87 -19.21
N GLY A 69 -7.66 -10.45 -18.23
CA GLY A 69 -7.14 -11.49 -17.35
C GLY A 69 -6.07 -11.01 -16.37
N ILE A 70 -5.98 -9.71 -16.10
CA ILE A 70 -5.01 -9.11 -15.16
C ILE A 70 -5.57 -9.11 -13.73
N VAL A 71 -6.87 -8.90 -13.60
CA VAL A 71 -7.59 -8.83 -12.33
C VAL A 71 -8.67 -9.90 -12.33
N ARG A 72 -8.90 -10.53 -11.17
CA ARG A 72 -9.99 -11.45 -10.96
C ARG A 72 -10.95 -10.94 -9.89
N ARG A 73 -12.24 -11.15 -10.13
CA ARG A 73 -13.30 -10.97 -9.13
C ARG A 73 -13.55 -12.30 -8.43
N ARG A 74 -13.42 -12.31 -7.10
CA ARG A 74 -13.79 -13.44 -6.24
C ARG A 74 -14.96 -13.04 -5.36
N GLU A 75 -15.94 -13.91 -5.21
CA GLU A 75 -16.96 -13.74 -4.17
C GLU A 75 -16.47 -14.39 -2.89
N ASP A 76 -16.43 -13.61 -1.81
CA ASP A 76 -15.97 -14.08 -0.51
C ASP A 76 -17.05 -13.87 0.55
N ARG A 77 -17.22 -14.84 1.45
CA ARG A 77 -18.17 -14.76 2.55
C ARG A 77 -17.47 -14.16 3.75
N VAL A 78 -17.81 -12.92 4.08
CA VAL A 78 -17.24 -12.22 5.23
C VAL A 78 -18.28 -12.17 6.35
N ALA A 79 -17.87 -12.58 7.55
CA ALA A 79 -18.68 -12.50 8.75
C ALA A 79 -18.37 -11.19 9.51
N GLU A 80 -19.06 -10.10 9.13
CA GLU A 80 -19.06 -8.82 9.86
C GLU A 80 -20.38 -8.69 10.63
N GLY A 81 -20.58 -9.56 11.63
CA GLY A 81 -21.82 -9.66 12.41
C GLY A 81 -22.95 -10.41 11.73
N THR A 82 -23.07 -10.31 10.39
CA THR A 82 -23.96 -11.16 9.57
C THR A 82 -23.18 -11.65 8.35
N PRO A 83 -23.28 -12.94 7.97
CA PRO A 83 -22.58 -13.45 6.80
C PRO A 83 -23.08 -12.73 5.54
N ARG A 84 -22.19 -12.02 4.86
CA ARG A 84 -22.47 -11.33 3.60
C ARG A 84 -21.50 -11.81 2.53
N THR A 85 -22.02 -12.03 1.32
CA THR A 85 -21.20 -12.27 0.13
C THR A 85 -20.70 -10.94 -0.40
N VAL A 86 -19.37 -10.78 -0.48
CA VAL A 86 -18.73 -9.54 -0.93
C VAL A 86 -17.82 -9.84 -2.11
N ALA A 87 -17.93 -9.03 -3.17
CA ALA A 87 -17.03 -9.09 -4.31
C ALA A 87 -15.66 -8.50 -3.93
N VAL A 88 -14.65 -9.37 -3.87
CA VAL A 88 -13.25 -9.02 -3.63
C VAL A 88 -12.51 -9.03 -4.96
N TRP A 89 -11.93 -7.88 -5.32
CA TRP A 89 -11.09 -7.72 -6.50
C TRP A 89 -9.64 -8.00 -6.12
N THR A 90 -8.97 -8.90 -6.84
CA THR A 90 -7.56 -9.26 -6.62
C THR A 90 -6.81 -9.29 -7.94
N ILE A 91 -5.50 -9.04 -7.90
CA ILE A 91 -4.64 -9.29 -9.07
C ILE A 91 -4.49 -10.80 -9.26
N ASP A 92 -4.54 -11.22 -10.52
CA ASP A 92 -4.10 -12.55 -10.89
C ASP A 92 -2.59 -12.56 -11.17
N TRP A 93 -1.82 -12.84 -10.12
CA TRP A 93 -0.36 -12.83 -10.18
C TRP A 93 0.23 -13.89 -11.10
N CYS A 94 -0.54 -14.93 -11.43
CA CYS A 94 -0.09 -16.03 -12.29
C CYS A 94 -0.42 -15.78 -13.77
N SER A 95 -1.14 -14.70 -14.08
CA SER A 95 -1.54 -14.39 -15.44
C SER A 95 -0.36 -13.89 -16.28
N PRO A 96 -0.10 -14.45 -17.47
CA PRO A 96 0.88 -13.92 -18.41
C PRO A 96 0.65 -12.44 -18.74
N ALA A 97 -0.62 -12.01 -18.78
CA ALA A 97 -0.98 -10.62 -19.04
C ALA A 97 -0.59 -9.68 -17.88
N TRP A 98 -0.50 -10.18 -16.65
CA TRP A 98 0.04 -9.38 -15.54
C TRP A 98 1.54 -9.16 -15.72
N HIS A 99 2.29 -10.19 -16.12
CA HIS A 99 3.74 -10.08 -16.28
C HIS A 99 4.17 -9.08 -17.35
N THR A 100 3.37 -8.88 -18.41
CA THR A 100 3.68 -7.87 -19.44
C THR A 100 3.51 -6.44 -18.93
N VAL A 101 2.60 -6.21 -17.98
CA VAL A 101 2.25 -4.86 -17.49
C VAL A 101 2.84 -4.55 -16.11
N ALA A 102 3.36 -5.55 -15.40
CA ALA A 102 3.82 -5.42 -14.01
C ALA A 102 4.88 -4.32 -13.83
N ALA A 103 5.81 -4.17 -14.78
CA ALA A 103 6.85 -3.14 -14.75
C ALA A 103 6.28 -1.73 -14.89
N GLU A 104 5.31 -1.54 -15.79
CA GLU A 104 4.62 -0.25 -16.00
C GLU A 104 3.72 0.08 -14.80
N VAL A 105 3.01 -0.90 -14.27
CA VAL A 105 2.18 -0.75 -13.06
C VAL A 105 3.03 -0.42 -11.84
N GLY A 106 4.22 -1.02 -11.71
CA GLY A 106 5.18 -0.74 -10.64
C GLY A 106 5.76 0.68 -10.74
N SER A 107 6.01 1.14 -11.97
CA SER A 107 6.47 2.51 -12.26
C SER A 107 5.36 3.55 -12.13
N HIS A 108 4.08 3.14 -12.16
CA HIS A 108 2.96 4.05 -12.01
C HIS A 108 2.81 4.49 -10.55
N THR A 109 3.39 5.66 -10.27
CA THR A 109 3.23 6.38 -9.02
C THR A 109 1.76 6.78 -8.88
N SER A 110 0.97 5.98 -8.15
CA SER A 110 -0.27 6.52 -7.61
C SER A 110 0.13 7.66 -6.71
N ALA A 111 -0.52 8.82 -6.92
CA ALA A 111 -0.36 10.00 -6.09
C ALA A 111 -0.14 9.57 -4.65
N SER A 112 1.05 9.91 -4.17
CA SER A 112 1.53 9.59 -2.83
C SER A 112 0.38 9.81 -1.87
N CYS A 113 0.17 8.87 -0.94
CA CYS A 113 -0.70 9.12 0.20
C CYS A 113 -0.32 10.50 0.71
N THR A 114 -1.19 11.50 0.55
CA THR A 114 -0.99 12.82 1.13
C THR A 114 -0.56 12.56 2.56
N ALA A 115 0.70 12.89 2.87
CA ALA A 115 1.20 12.74 4.21
C ALA A 115 0.19 13.49 5.08
N PRO A 116 -0.47 12.82 6.05
CA PRO A 116 -1.28 13.57 6.98
C PRO A 116 -0.37 14.65 7.54
N SER A 117 -0.82 15.90 7.44
CA SER A 117 -0.14 17.04 8.04
C SER A 117 0.22 16.65 9.49
N PRO A 118 1.38 17.04 10.03
CA PRO A 118 1.82 16.68 11.37
C PRO A 118 0.94 17.40 12.41
N SER A 119 -0.33 17.02 12.50
CA SER A 119 -1.15 17.30 13.67
C SER A 119 -0.66 16.35 14.73
N LEU A 120 -0.06 16.89 15.80
CA LEU A 120 0.33 16.22 17.06
C LEU A 120 -0.41 14.90 17.23
N ALA A 121 0.18 13.81 16.72
CA ALA A 121 -0.55 12.62 16.38
C ALA A 121 -0.84 11.82 17.64
N ARG A 122 -2.00 12.02 18.26
CA ARG A 122 -2.38 11.21 19.42
C ARG A 122 -2.28 9.72 19.10
N LEU A 123 -1.80 8.95 20.06
CA LEU A 123 -1.63 7.51 19.89
C LEU A 123 -3.00 6.86 19.64
N PRO A 124 -3.19 6.11 18.53
CA PRO A 124 -4.48 5.50 18.22
C PRO A 124 -4.94 4.52 19.31
N SER A 125 -6.22 4.54 19.66
CA SER A 125 -6.82 3.64 20.67
C SER A 125 -6.59 2.16 20.37
N ARG A 126 -6.52 1.76 19.10
CA ARG A 126 -6.18 0.39 18.69
C ARG A 126 -4.80 -0.08 19.18
N LEU A 127 -3.86 0.84 19.45
CA LEU A 127 -2.55 0.54 19.98
C LEU A 127 -2.51 0.49 21.52
N ALA A 128 -3.64 0.73 22.21
CA ALA A 128 -3.71 0.75 23.68
C ALA A 128 -3.13 -0.51 24.32
N HIS A 129 -3.31 -1.66 23.69
CA HIS A 129 -2.81 -2.94 24.17
C HIS A 129 -1.27 -2.96 24.34
N LEU A 130 -0.53 -2.18 23.54
CA LEU A 130 0.92 -2.04 23.69
C LEU A 130 1.29 -1.16 24.90
N PHE A 131 0.38 -0.30 25.33
CA PHE A 131 0.58 0.71 26.37
C PHE A 131 -0.31 0.48 27.60
N TRP A 132 -0.60 -0.78 27.94
CA TRP A 132 -1.50 -1.15 29.04
C TRP A 132 -1.13 -0.54 30.41
N ASN A 133 0.13 -0.14 30.60
CA ASN A 133 0.64 0.45 31.83
C ASN A 133 0.71 1.99 31.80
N VAL A 134 0.21 2.66 30.76
CA VAL A 134 0.24 4.12 30.61
C VAL A 134 -1.12 4.61 30.12
N GLU A 135 -1.59 5.72 30.67
CA GLU A 135 -2.78 6.39 30.17
C GLU A 135 -2.49 7.07 28.82
N LEU A 136 -3.12 6.57 27.75
CA LEU A 136 -2.88 7.02 26.38
C LEU A 136 -3.09 8.53 26.17
N GLY A 137 -4.03 9.13 26.92
CA GLY A 137 -4.32 10.56 26.84
C GLY A 137 -3.16 11.46 27.29
N CYS A 138 -2.23 10.92 28.09
CA CYS A 138 -1.07 11.64 28.61
C CYS A 138 0.21 11.39 27.79
N VAL A 139 0.16 10.54 26.76
CA VAL A 139 1.32 10.23 25.92
C VAL A 139 1.54 11.37 24.93
N ASP A 140 2.37 12.31 25.33
CA ASP A 140 2.96 13.32 24.45
C ASP A 140 4.04 12.69 23.54
N LEU A 141 3.89 12.81 22.22
CA LEU A 141 4.85 12.24 21.28
C LEU A 141 6.16 13.03 21.16
N GLU A 142 6.15 14.34 21.40
CA GLU A 142 7.39 15.13 21.36
C GLU A 142 8.27 14.74 22.56
N ARG A 143 7.64 14.59 23.73
CA ARG A 143 8.35 14.24 24.96
C ARG A 143 8.63 12.76 25.11
N HIS A 144 7.71 11.90 24.68
CA HIS A 144 7.77 10.44 24.88
C HIS A 144 7.98 9.66 23.58
N GLY A 145 8.30 10.30 22.46
CA GLY A 145 8.47 9.65 21.15
C GLY A 145 9.46 8.49 21.17
N THR A 146 10.59 8.63 21.86
CA THR A 146 11.59 7.55 22.00
C THR A 146 11.05 6.34 22.76
N TYR A 147 10.21 6.56 23.77
CA TYR A 147 9.55 5.49 24.54
C TYR A 147 8.53 4.74 23.68
N VAL A 148 7.68 5.50 22.99
CA VAL A 148 6.68 4.97 22.04
C VAL A 148 7.36 4.16 20.95
N ALA A 149 8.44 4.69 20.35
CA ALA A 149 9.21 4.01 19.33
C ALA A 149 9.82 2.71 19.84
N SER A 150 10.50 2.75 20.99
CA SER A 150 11.13 1.57 21.58
C SER A 150 10.13 0.45 21.86
N ARG A 151 8.93 0.81 22.30
CA ARG A 151 7.86 -0.13 22.62
C ARG A 151 7.22 -0.74 21.37
N ILE A 152 6.93 0.08 20.37
CA ILE A 152 6.40 -0.40 19.08
C ILE A 152 7.44 -1.28 18.36
N LEU A 153 8.72 -0.92 18.37
CA LEU A 153 9.79 -1.69 17.72
C LEU A 153 10.00 -3.07 18.36
N ARG A 154 9.72 -3.21 19.66
CA ARG A 154 9.72 -4.51 20.36
C ARG A 154 8.46 -5.33 20.09
N SER A 155 7.37 -4.67 19.69
CA SER A 155 6.16 -5.37 19.27
C SER A 155 6.32 -5.92 17.85
N ASN A 156 5.71 -7.07 17.58
CA ASN A 156 5.60 -7.62 16.22
C ASN A 156 4.35 -7.09 15.48
N ASP A 157 3.75 -5.99 15.94
CA ASP A 157 2.53 -5.44 15.34
C ASP A 157 2.85 -4.60 14.09
N CYS A 158 2.49 -5.13 12.91
CA CYS A 158 2.66 -4.46 11.63
C CYS A 158 1.88 -3.13 11.52
N GLN A 159 0.71 -3.03 12.14
CA GLN A 159 -0.07 -1.79 12.16
C GLN A 159 0.62 -0.73 13.02
N ALA A 160 1.20 -1.14 14.14
CA ALA A 160 1.98 -0.25 15.00
C ALA A 160 3.23 0.27 14.29
N LEU A 161 3.96 -0.61 13.58
CA LEU A 161 5.13 -0.23 12.78
C LEU A 161 4.77 0.73 11.63
N GLY A 162 3.66 0.46 10.94
CA GLY A 162 3.17 1.35 9.88
C GLY A 162 2.70 2.71 10.40
N TRP A 163 2.18 2.77 11.63
CA TRP A 163 1.84 4.04 12.28
C TRP A 163 3.11 4.80 12.70
N LEU A 164 4.06 4.10 13.31
CA LEU A 164 5.36 4.64 13.74
C LEU A 164 6.10 5.32 12.58
N ALA A 165 6.19 4.65 11.43
CA ALA A 165 6.87 5.17 10.23
C ALA A 165 6.22 6.43 9.61
N ARG A 166 5.03 6.84 10.07
CA ARG A 166 4.28 7.98 9.51
C ARG A 166 4.13 9.15 10.46
N HIS A 167 4.41 8.97 11.76
CA HIS A 167 4.05 9.95 12.79
C HIS A 167 5.16 10.24 13.80
N LEU A 168 6.22 9.44 13.87
CA LEU A 168 7.38 9.72 14.72
C LEU A 168 8.54 10.17 13.85
N GLY A 169 9.16 11.29 14.25
CA GLY A 169 10.33 11.82 13.57
C GLY A 169 11.57 10.93 13.71
N PRO A 170 12.56 11.16 12.84
CA PRO A 170 13.72 10.29 12.70
C PRO A 170 14.65 10.34 13.92
N GLU A 171 14.64 11.41 14.70
CA GLU A 171 15.36 11.54 15.98
C GLU A 171 14.90 10.52 17.00
N HIS A 172 13.58 10.33 17.18
CA HIS A 172 13.03 9.36 18.12
C HIS A 172 13.32 7.93 17.68
N LEU A 173 13.30 7.66 16.38
CA LEU A 173 13.64 6.36 15.80
C LEU A 173 15.12 6.00 16.00
N ARG A 174 16.03 6.96 15.76
CA ARG A 174 17.48 6.75 16.00
C ARG A 174 17.77 6.56 17.49
N ALA A 175 17.15 7.35 18.36
CA ALA A 175 17.28 7.20 19.80
C ALA A 175 16.79 5.82 20.28
N ALA A 176 15.63 5.36 19.79
CA ALA A 176 15.10 4.04 20.11
C ALA A 176 15.98 2.89 19.59
N ALA A 177 16.60 3.06 18.41
CA ALA A 177 17.53 2.09 17.83
C ALA A 177 18.80 1.90 18.68
N GLY A 178 19.22 2.94 19.42
CA GLY A 178 20.35 2.89 20.35
C GLY A 178 20.00 2.36 21.75
N GLY A 179 18.73 2.08 22.02
CA GLY A 179 18.27 1.63 23.33
C GLY A 179 18.74 0.21 23.69
N ARG A 180 18.98 -0.05 24.99
CA ARG A 180 19.36 -1.38 25.48
C ARG A 180 18.27 -2.42 25.23
N GLY A 181 18.66 -3.62 24.80
CA GLY A 181 17.76 -4.78 24.71
C GLY A 181 16.80 -4.74 23.52
N LEU A 182 17.10 -3.96 22.48
CA LEU A 182 16.44 -4.07 21.18
C LEU A 182 17.21 -5.06 20.31
N ASP A 183 16.49 -5.97 19.65
CA ASP A 183 17.09 -6.93 18.72
C ASP A 183 17.82 -6.21 17.57
N PRO A 184 19.00 -6.68 17.11
CA PRO A 184 19.77 -6.02 16.06
C PRO A 184 19.00 -5.79 14.75
N ARG A 185 18.09 -6.69 14.36
CA ARG A 185 17.26 -6.52 13.16
C ARG A 185 16.24 -5.40 13.36
N ARG A 186 15.69 -5.28 14.57
CA ARG A 186 14.76 -4.18 14.93
C ARG A 186 15.47 -2.83 14.99
N ALA A 187 16.69 -2.79 15.52
CA ALA A 187 17.53 -1.59 15.47
C ALA A 187 17.85 -1.17 14.03
N GLN A 188 18.17 -2.13 13.15
CA GLN A 188 18.40 -1.86 11.74
C GLN A 188 17.14 -1.34 11.04
N LEU A 189 15.98 -1.95 11.28
CA LEU A 189 14.69 -1.47 10.78
C LEU A 189 14.44 -0.02 11.18
N ALA A 190 14.65 0.33 12.45
CA ALA A 190 14.46 1.69 12.95
C ALA A 190 15.35 2.72 12.23
N ARG A 191 16.62 2.36 11.95
CA ARG A 191 17.54 3.22 11.17
C ARG A 191 17.07 3.39 9.73
N LEU A 192 16.58 2.33 9.09
CA LEU A 192 16.04 2.39 7.73
C LEU A 192 14.81 3.30 7.68
N LEU A 193 13.91 3.20 8.65
CA LEU A 193 12.73 4.07 8.73
C LEU A 193 13.13 5.53 8.94
N ALA A 194 14.10 5.81 9.82
CA ALA A 194 14.62 7.15 10.05
C ALA A 194 15.34 7.76 8.82
N GLY A 195 15.94 6.92 7.97
CA GLY A 195 16.60 7.33 6.72
C GLY A 195 15.61 7.51 5.56
N ALA A 196 14.58 6.67 5.48
CA ALA A 196 13.53 6.77 4.47
C ALA A 196 12.73 8.07 4.61
N GLU A 197 12.46 8.52 5.84
CA GLU A 197 11.78 9.78 6.08
C GLU A 197 12.61 11.01 5.66
N ALA A 198 13.94 10.97 5.85
CA ALA A 198 14.83 12.02 5.37
C ALA A 198 14.85 12.14 3.84
N ALA A 199 14.65 11.03 3.13
CA ALA A 199 14.47 11.03 1.67
C ALA A 199 13.08 11.50 1.22
N ILE A 200 12.11 11.58 2.14
CA ILE A 200 10.71 11.96 1.89
C ILE A 200 10.43 13.42 2.33
N ALA A 201 11.29 14.04 3.13
CA ALA A 201 11.18 15.46 3.50
C ALA A 201 11.32 16.36 2.24
N PRO A 202 10.37 17.27 1.98
CA PRO A 202 10.31 17.98 0.70
C PRO A 202 11.36 19.09 0.61
N ALA A 203 11.81 19.33 -0.62
CA ALA A 203 12.55 20.49 -1.11
C ALA A 203 11.79 21.84 -0.99
N ASN A 204 11.04 22.05 0.09
CA ASN A 204 10.17 23.22 0.33
C ASN A 204 10.69 24.12 1.47
N ALA A 205 12.01 24.30 1.55
CA ALA A 205 12.63 25.28 2.43
C ALA A 205 13.68 26.11 1.68
N MET A 206 13.31 26.73 0.56
CA MET A 206 14.09 27.84 0.01
C MET A 206 13.26 28.73 -0.92
N ALA A 207 12.46 29.61 -0.33
CA ALA A 207 12.07 30.86 -0.97
C ALA A 207 12.24 31.96 0.10
N PRO A 208 13.26 32.84 -0.02
CA PRO A 208 13.35 33.98 0.87
C PRO A 208 12.23 34.97 0.53
N ALA A 209 11.45 35.34 1.55
CA ALA A 209 10.52 36.44 1.48
C ALA A 209 11.31 37.75 1.29
N THR A 210 11.13 38.39 0.14
CA THR A 210 11.53 39.78 -0.07
C THR A 210 10.47 40.69 0.54
N PRO A 211 10.77 41.53 1.54
CA PRO A 211 9.87 42.63 1.90
C PRO A 211 10.00 43.77 0.87
N LEU A 212 8.87 44.44 0.65
CA LEU A 212 8.66 45.60 -0.21
C LEU A 212 9.57 46.79 0.13
#